data_AF-A0A2V6ZP36-F1
#
_entry.id   AF-A0A2V6ZP36-F1
#
_cell.length_a   1.000
_cell.length_b   1.000
_cell.length_c   1.000
_cell.angle_alpha   90.00
_cell.angle_beta   90.00
_cell.angle_gamma   90.00
#
_symmetry.space_group_name_H-M   'P 1'
#
loop_
_entity.id
_entity.type
_entity.pdbx_description
1 polymer ?
#
loop_
_entity_poly.entity_id
_entity_poly.type
_entity_poly.pdbx_seq_one_letter_code
_entity_poly.pdbx_strand_id
1 'polypeptide(L)' 'MRRMHDYKGWRFGLTALVQDGRWSARIEVYEPGRPSREQSPMPLGFATKASSKEGILGLAKKHAENWIDTHGAA' A
#
# COMPACT_ATOMS: atom_id res chain seq x y z
N MET A 1 2.81 -11.96 -5.14
CA MET A 1 3.91 -11.66 -4.19
C MET A 1 3.70 -10.25 -3.66
N ARG A 2 3.71 -10.12 -2.34
CA ARG A 2 3.58 -8.84 -1.63
C ARG A 2 4.92 -8.10 -1.65
N ARG A 3 4.92 -6.81 -1.97
CA ARG A 3 6.11 -5.96 -1.91
C ARG A 3 6.00 -5.01 -0.72
N MET A 4 6.97 -5.06 0.19
CA MET A 4 7.04 -4.18 1.35
C MET A 4 7.86 -2.93 1.01
N HIS A 5 7.44 -1.80 1.57
CA HIS A 5 8.02 -0.48 1.37
C HIS A 5 8.11 0.24 2.72
N ASP A 6 9.17 1.00 2.94
CA ASP A 6 9.34 1.89 4.09
C ASP A 6 9.28 3.35 3.60
N TYR A 7 8.55 4.21 4.33
CA TYR A 7 8.36 5.62 3.99
C TYR A 7 8.10 6.45 5.25
N LYS A 8 8.96 7.43 5.54
CA LYS A 8 8.83 8.32 6.74
C LYS A 8 8.63 7.56 8.07
N GLY A 9 9.31 6.42 8.23
CA GLY A 9 9.17 5.57 9.43
C GLY A 9 7.95 4.66 9.42
N TRP A 10 6.98 4.89 8.54
CA TRP A 10 5.89 3.97 8.26
C TRP A 10 6.36 2.85 7.35
N ARG A 11 5.66 1.72 7.43
CA ARG A 11 5.85 0.60 6.50
C ARG A 11 4.53 0.27 5.83
N PHE A 12 4.57 -0.10 4.55
CA PHE A 12 3.36 -0.54 3.86
C PHE A 12 3.65 -1.66 2.86
N GLY A 13 2.69 -2.55 2.69
CA GLY A 13 2.71 -3.65 1.75
C GLY A 13 1.77 -3.42 0.59
N LEU A 14 2.24 -3.72 -0.61
CA LEU A 14 1.45 -3.70 -1.83
C LEU A 14 1.28 -5.11 -2.37
N THR A 15 0.04 -5.48 -2.68
CA THR A 15 -0.27 -6.75 -3.34
C THR A 15 -1.08 -6.47 -4.59
N ALA A 16 -0.49 -6.69 -5.76
CA ALA A 16 -1.21 -6.64 -7.02
C ALA A 16 -2.07 -7.89 -7.21
N LEU A 17 -3.28 -7.68 -7.72
CA LEU A 17 -4.27 -8.71 -8.01
C LEU A 17 -4.74 -8.51 -9.46
N VAL A 18 -5.08 -9.58 -10.15
CA VAL A 18 -5.68 -9.51 -11.49
C VAL A 18 -7.04 -10.17 -11.46
N GLN A 19 -8.04 -9.48 -12.01
CA GLN A 19 -9.40 -9.99 -12.16
C GLN A 19 -9.96 -9.47 -13.48
N ASP A 20 -10.50 -10.37 -14.31
CA ASP A 20 -11.08 -10.04 -15.63
C ASP A 20 -10.14 -9.21 -16.52
N GLY A 21 -8.85 -9.57 -16.53
CA GLY A 21 -7.82 -8.87 -17.33
C GLY A 21 -7.44 -7.47 -16.83
N ARG A 22 -7.98 -7.02 -15.70
CA ARG A 22 -7.62 -5.73 -15.07
C ARG A 22 -6.84 -5.94 -13.79
N TRP A 23 -5.79 -5.15 -13.61
CA TRP A 23 -4.98 -5.15 -12.41
C TRP A 23 -5.59 -4.23 -11.35
N SER A 24 -5.67 -4.71 -10.11
CA SER A 24 -6.01 -3.97 -8.90
C SER A 24 -4.89 -4.15 -7.86
N ALA A 25 -4.94 -3.39 -6.77
CA ALA A 25 -3.97 -3.55 -5.69
C ALA A 25 -4.64 -3.46 -4.32
N ARG A 26 -4.12 -4.25 -3.37
CA ARG A 26 -4.38 -4.07 -1.94
C ARG A 26 -3.19 -3.38 -1.31
N ILE A 27 -3.49 -2.48 -0.39
CA ILE A 27 -2.53 -1.72 0.38
C ILE A 27 -2.74 -2.05 1.86
N GLU A 28 -1.67 -2.37 2.55
CA GLU A 28 -1.65 -2.60 3.99
C GLU A 28 -0.60 -1.71 4.62
N VAL A 29 -0.98 -0.90 5.60
CA VAL A 29 -0.10 0.08 6.25
C VAL A 29 0.20 -0.34 7.69
N TYR A 30 1.38 0.00 8.15
CA TYR A 30 1.93 -0.33 9.46
C TYR A 30 2.44 0.97 10.10
N GLU A 31 1.91 1.28 11.28
CA GLU A 31 2.34 2.39 12.13
C GLU A 31 3.85 2.37 12.43
N PRO A 32 4.49 3.55 12.52
CA PRO A 32 5.88 3.67 12.92
C PRO A 32 6.08 3.26 14.38
N GLY A 33 7.28 2.78 14.71
CA GLY A 33 7.67 2.47 16.09
C GLY A 33 7.08 1.17 16.66
N ARG A 34 6.26 0.44 15.89
CA ARG A 34 5.81 -0.91 16.24
C ARG A 34 6.39 -1.97 15.29
N PRO A 35 6.76 -3.16 15.78
CA PRO A 35 7.19 -4.25 14.91
C PRO A 35 6.02 -4.74 14.06
N SER A 36 6.23 -4.90 12.76
CA SER A 36 5.19 -5.39 11.83
C SER A 36 4.64 -6.78 12.16
N ARG A 37 5.34 -7.58 12.97
CA ARG A 37 4.88 -8.90 13.47
C ARG A 37 3.92 -8.81 14.64
N GLU A 38 3.93 -7.69 15.36
CA GLU A 38 3.17 -7.48 16.60
C GLU A 38 1.95 -6.59 16.38
N GLN A 39 1.84 -5.96 15.22
CA GLN A 39 0.68 -5.16 14.84
C GLN A 39 -0.10 -5.82 13.69
N SER A 40 -1.41 -5.66 13.72
CA SER A 40 -2.24 -5.98 12.56
C SER A 40 -2.08 -4.90 11.49
N PRO A 41 -1.98 -5.26 10.20
CA PRO A 41 -1.95 -4.29 9.12
C PRO A 41 -3.27 -3.51 9.07
N MET A 42 -3.17 -2.20 8.81
CA MET A 42 -4.31 -1.36 8.49
C MET A 42 -4.59 -1.43 6.98
N PRO A 43 -5.74 -1.97 6.54
CA PRO A 43 -6.08 -1.98 5.12
C PRO A 43 -6.38 -0.55 4.65
N LEU A 44 -5.69 -0.09 3.61
CA LEU A 44 -5.96 1.20 2.99
C LEU A 44 -6.82 0.99 1.73
N GLY A 45 -7.96 1.68 1.68
CA GLY A 45 -8.92 1.58 0.58
C GLY A 45 -8.32 2.06 -0.73
N PHE A 46 -8.33 1.22 -1.76
CA PHE A 46 -7.80 1.55 -3.08
C PHE A 46 -8.63 0.87 -4.17
N ALA A 47 -9.52 1.63 -4.81
CA ALA A 47 -10.48 1.12 -5.80
C ALA A 47 -10.01 1.25 -7.27
N THR A 48 -8.76 1.65 -7.48
CA THR A 48 -8.20 1.90 -8.80
C THR A 48 -7.95 0.59 -9.57
N LYS A 49 -8.08 0.65 -10.90
CA LYS A 49 -7.72 -0.44 -11.81
C LYS A 49 -6.72 0.06 -12.85
N ALA A 50 -5.85 -0.83 -13.35
CA ALA A 50 -4.88 -0.53 -14.41
C ALA A 50 -4.76 -1.69 -15.41
N SER A 51 -4.18 -1.40 -16.59
CA SER A 51 -3.88 -2.39 -17.62
C SER A 51 -2.60 -3.18 -17.36
N SER A 52 -1.75 -2.74 -16.42
CA SER A 52 -0.50 -3.41 -16.08
C SER A 52 -0.29 -3.52 -14.56
N LYS A 53 0.48 -4.55 -14.18
CA LYS A 53 0.86 -4.80 -12.79
C LYS A 53 1.73 -3.66 -12.24
N GLU A 54 2.69 -3.20 -13.02
CA GLU A 54 3.60 -2.11 -12.65
C GLU A 54 2.84 -0.80 -12.51
N GLY A 55 1.89 -0.53 -13.41
CA GLY A 55 1.02 0.64 -13.35
C GLY A 55 0.19 0.67 -12.08
N ILE A 56 -0.48 -0.44 -11.72
CA ILE A 56 -1.30 -0.46 -10.51
C ILE A 56 -0.46 -0.35 -9.23
N LEU A 57 0.73 -0.97 -9.19
CA LEU A 57 1.62 -0.90 -8.03
C LEU A 57 2.20 0.52 -7.86
N GLY A 58 2.52 1.22 -8.96
CA GLY A 58 2.96 2.61 -8.91
C GLY A 58 1.87 3.54 -8.37
N LEU A 59 0.63 3.38 -8.84
CA LEU A 59 -0.52 4.16 -8.35
C LEU A 59 -0.83 3.85 -6.87
N ALA A 60 -0.80 2.58 -6.48
CA ALA A 60 -1.02 2.16 -5.11
C ALA A 60 0.05 2.70 -4.16
N LYS A 61 1.32 2.68 -4.59
CA LYS A 61 2.44 3.25 -3.85
C LYS A 61 2.22 4.74 -3.57
N LYS A 62 1.94 5.53 -4.61
CA LYS A 62 1.70 6.98 -4.48
C LYS A 62 0.50 7.28 -3.58
N HIS A 63 -0.56 6.47 -3.68
CA HIS A 63 -1.72 6.60 -2.81
C HIS A 63 -1.38 6.36 -1.33
N ALA A 64 -0.59 5.32 -1.04
CA ALA A 64 -0.11 5.03 0.31
C ALA A 64 0.79 6.16 0.86
N GLU A 65 1.72 6.66 0.05
CA GLU A 65 2.61 7.78 0.45
C GLU A 65 1.80 9.05 0.77
N ASN A 66 0.83 9.42 -0.08
CA ASN A 66 -0.06 10.55 0.18
C ASN A 66 -0.90 10.37 1.47
N TRP A 67 -1.39 9.14 1.72
CA TRP A 67 -2.11 8.85 2.96
C TRP A 67 -1.20 9.00 4.18
N ILE A 68 0.03 8.49 4.12
CA ILE A 68 1.03 8.65 5.18
C ILE A 68 1.36 10.13 5.40
N ASP A 69 1.51 10.92 4.33
CA ASP A 69 1.79 12.36 4.45
C ASP A 69 0.69 13.12 5.20
N THR A 70 -0.57 12.69 5.07
CA THR A 70 -1.71 13.30 5.77
C THR A 70 -1.91 12.78 7.19
N HIS A 71 -1.47 11.55 7.51
CA HIS A 71 -1.67 10.91 8.82
C HIS A 71 -0.44 10.96 9.73
N GLY A 72 0.76 11.12 9.16
CA GLY A 72 2.03 11.24 9.87
C GLY A 72 2.51 12.68 10.04
N ALA A 73 1.73 13.68 9.62
CA ALA A 73 1.96 15.08 9.95
C ALA A 73 1.46 15.36 11.37
N ALA A 74 2.22 14.90 12.36
CA ALA A 74 2.11 15.29 13.76
C ALA A 74 3.49 15.78 14.24
#